data_AF-A0A928DVN3-F1
#
_entry.id   AF-A0A928DVN3-F1
#
_cell.length_a   1.000
_cell.length_b   1.000
_cell.length_c   1.000
_cell.angle_alpha   90.00
_cell.angle_beta   90.00
_cell.angle_gamma   90.00
#
_symmetry.space_group_name_H-M   'P 1'
#
loop_
_entity.id
_entity.type
_entity.pdbx_description
1 polymer ?
#
loop_
_entity_poly.entity_id
_entity_poly.type
_entity_poly.pdbx_seq_one_letter_code
_entity_poly.pdbx_strand_id
1 'polypeptide(L)'
;MKKHKFIILAVLLPILLLSGYAPVSNARTEIAAEQQQEEETASDPSPAIDDELKKRLDDGKFEYEVDDGSITITKYTGTAASVTIPHGVTSIGMKAFSGCENLTSVTIPDSVTSIGLGAFICCKSLTSVTIPDSVTTIGGFAFGFCRLISVTIPESVTTIGKGTFGFCTSLTSVTIPDSVTNIGPGAFFGCKSLTIYGKAGSEAENYAKENKINFQEQSSSSMTTPTPANEAPPTEETGSVTHTPENPMSTRERLEKELERNFRYTIIGDSVMITEYTGTAASVTIPHGVTIIGMEAFRGCENLTSVTIPDSVTNIGPGAFFGCKSLTSVTIPDSVTSIKTGAFTLCESLTSVTIPDSVTTIDSGPFGFCSKLTEIRVSAGNTHFKSEDGILFTADRKTLVQVPAGKGLTEYTIPDSVTTIGGSAFGCCESLTSVTIPDSVTTIREGAFSCCTSLTFVTIPDSVTTIGGVAFNLCLSLTSVTIPESVTTIGERAFEECNRLTIYGKAGSEAERYAKEKGTKFQVK
;
A
#
# COMPACT_ATOMS: atom_id res chain seq x y z
N MET A 1 0.51 37.65 -19.53
CA MET A 1 0.87 36.23 -19.84
C MET A 1 2.30 35.99 -19.38
N LYS A 2 2.59 34.88 -18.65
CA LYS A 2 3.86 34.52 -17.96
C LYS A 2 3.98 34.79 -16.43
N LYS A 3 2.91 34.64 -15.64
CA LYS A 3 3.00 34.53 -14.16
C LYS A 3 2.25 33.34 -13.53
N HIS A 4 1.84 32.34 -14.32
CA HIS A 4 1.07 31.18 -13.80
C HIS A 4 1.80 29.83 -13.91
N LYS A 5 3.09 29.80 -14.32
CA LYS A 5 3.85 28.55 -14.47
C LYS A 5 4.74 28.17 -13.28
N PHE A 6 4.81 28.98 -12.22
CA PHE A 6 5.72 28.73 -11.09
C PHE A 6 5.01 28.28 -9.80
N ILE A 7 3.67 28.32 -9.73
CA ILE A 7 2.93 27.88 -8.53
C ILE A 7 2.69 26.35 -8.52
N ILE A 8 2.74 25.69 -9.69
CA ILE A 8 2.49 24.24 -9.81
C ILE A 8 3.65 23.39 -9.25
N LEU A 9 4.87 23.93 -9.20
CA LEU A 9 6.06 23.14 -8.82
C LEU A 9 6.33 23.06 -7.30
N ALA A 10 5.62 23.83 -6.48
CA ALA A 10 5.86 23.93 -5.03
C ALA A 10 4.76 23.33 -4.15
N VAL A 11 3.73 22.70 -4.73
CA VAL A 11 2.58 22.11 -4.00
C VAL A 11 2.45 20.60 -4.26
N LEU A 12 3.39 19.98 -4.98
CA LEU A 12 3.41 18.53 -5.25
C LEU A 12 4.29 17.71 -4.28
N LEU A 13 4.80 18.31 -3.20
CA LEU A 13 5.35 17.62 -2.02
C LEU A 13 5.04 18.53 -0.81
N PRO A 14 4.37 18.08 0.28
CA PRO A 14 4.47 16.75 0.87
C PRO A 14 3.13 16.04 1.20
N ILE A 15 3.09 14.72 1.03
CA ILE A 15 2.42 13.82 1.99
C ILE A 15 3.53 12.90 2.53
N LEU A 16 3.74 12.99 3.84
CA LEU A 16 4.70 12.29 4.71
C LEU A 16 6.17 12.72 4.62
N LEU A 17 6.50 13.78 5.38
CA LEU A 17 7.71 13.92 6.21
C LEU A 17 7.43 15.03 7.26
N LEU A 18 7.09 14.65 8.49
CA LEU A 18 7.25 15.50 9.68
C LEU A 18 8.39 14.93 10.53
N SER A 19 9.61 15.42 10.31
CA SER A 19 10.67 15.43 11.34
C SER A 19 11.81 16.35 10.88
N GLY A 20 12.14 17.38 11.66
CA GLY A 20 13.40 18.12 11.48
C GLY A 20 13.37 19.60 11.82
N TYR A 21 13.04 19.94 13.07
CA TYR A 21 13.39 21.22 13.69
C TYR A 21 14.89 21.22 14.07
N ALA A 22 15.63 22.30 13.78
CA ALA A 22 16.69 22.91 14.62
C ALA A 22 17.47 24.01 13.84
N PRO A 23 18.19 24.92 14.51
CA PRO A 23 17.70 26.02 15.35
C PRO A 23 18.09 27.39 14.75
N VAL A 24 17.31 28.44 15.06
CA VAL A 24 17.70 29.83 14.77
C VAL A 24 18.45 30.40 15.97
N SER A 25 19.62 30.96 15.70
CA SER A 25 20.53 31.60 16.64
C SER A 25 20.00 32.95 17.17
N ASN A 26 20.27 33.18 18.45
CA ASN A 26 20.05 34.39 19.25
C ASN A 26 20.34 35.73 18.55
N ALA A 27 19.43 36.70 18.76
CA ALA A 27 19.80 38.09 19.03
C ALA A 27 18.82 38.71 20.05
N ARG A 28 19.39 39.02 21.23
CA ARG A 28 18.94 39.83 22.37
C ARG A 28 17.91 40.93 22.06
N THR A 29 16.97 41.22 22.97
CA THR A 29 17.15 42.22 24.05
C THR A 29 16.10 42.05 25.16
N GLU A 30 16.52 42.31 26.40
CA GLU A 30 15.85 42.16 27.71
C GLU A 30 14.72 43.18 27.94
N ILE A 31 13.77 42.90 28.86
CA ILE A 31 13.68 43.49 30.22
C ILE A 31 12.39 43.03 30.95
N ALA A 32 12.63 42.36 32.08
CA ALA A 32 11.97 42.35 33.40
C ALA A 32 10.43 42.20 33.60
N ALA A 33 10.11 41.10 34.31
CA ALA A 33 9.37 41.01 35.58
C ALA A 33 7.90 41.47 35.68
N GLU A 34 6.99 40.53 35.96
CA GLU A 34 6.29 40.42 37.25
C GLU A 34 5.50 39.10 37.36
N GLN A 35 5.32 38.65 38.61
CA GLN A 35 4.87 37.32 39.02
C GLN A 35 3.34 37.20 39.11
N GLN A 36 2.87 35.97 38.90
CA GLN A 36 1.72 35.30 39.52
C GLN A 36 0.35 36.00 39.53
N GLN A 37 -0.59 35.44 38.74
CA GLN A 37 -1.86 34.97 39.30
C GLN A 37 -2.45 33.86 38.44
N GLU A 38 -2.89 32.79 39.10
CA GLU A 38 -3.61 31.64 38.54
C GLU A 38 -4.88 32.09 37.83
N GLU A 39 -5.07 31.63 36.60
CA GLU A 39 -6.42 31.49 36.04
C GLU A 39 -6.49 30.16 35.30
N GLU A 40 -7.09 29.21 36.00
CA GLU A 40 -7.43 27.86 35.57
C GLU A 40 -8.45 27.98 34.43
N THR A 41 -7.99 27.84 33.18
CA THR A 41 -8.86 27.59 32.03
C THR A 41 -8.65 26.14 31.61
N ALA A 42 -9.73 25.36 31.71
CA ALA A 42 -9.81 23.98 31.30
C ALA A 42 -9.42 23.84 29.83
N SER A 43 -8.16 23.48 29.57
CA SER A 43 -7.74 22.95 28.29
C SER A 43 -8.20 21.50 28.21
N ASP A 44 -9.09 21.26 27.26
CA ASP A 44 -9.38 19.96 26.66
C ASP A 44 -8.13 19.06 26.64
N PRO A 45 -8.12 17.86 27.27
CA PRO A 45 -6.98 16.98 27.20
C PRO A 45 -7.02 16.31 25.82
N SER A 46 -6.36 16.93 24.83
CA SER A 46 -5.69 16.15 23.79
C SER A 46 -4.96 15.00 24.50
N PRO A 47 -5.07 13.73 24.07
CA PRO A 47 -4.41 12.64 24.79
C PRO A 47 -2.91 12.86 24.67
N ALA A 48 -2.32 13.50 25.66
CA ALA A 48 -0.89 13.71 25.72
C ALA A 48 -0.28 12.33 25.91
N ILE A 49 0.69 11.96 25.05
CA ILE A 49 1.60 10.88 25.38
C ILE A 49 2.12 11.16 26.78
N ASP A 50 1.85 10.25 27.72
CA ASP A 50 2.38 10.36 29.07
C ASP A 50 3.92 10.31 29.00
N ASP A 51 4.58 11.06 29.89
CA ASP A 51 6.03 11.22 29.85
C ASP A 51 6.79 9.89 30.01
N GLU A 52 6.13 8.85 30.53
CA GLU A 52 6.67 7.50 30.68
C GLU A 52 6.67 6.72 29.35
N LEU A 53 5.63 6.85 28.52
CA LEU A 53 5.56 6.29 27.18
C LEU A 53 6.54 6.99 26.22
N LYS A 54 6.67 8.32 26.32
CA LYS A 54 7.76 9.06 25.64
C LYS A 54 9.12 8.49 26.02
N LYS A 55 9.41 8.35 27.31
CA LYS A 55 10.68 7.78 27.78
C LYS A 55 10.94 6.34 27.29
N ARG A 56 9.89 5.53 27.11
CA ARG A 56 9.97 4.16 26.57
C ARG A 56 10.15 4.12 25.06
N LEU A 57 9.67 5.12 24.33
CA LEU A 57 9.85 5.30 22.88
C LEU A 57 11.17 6.02 22.55
N ASP A 58 11.64 6.90 23.44
CA ASP A 58 12.80 7.78 23.27
C ASP A 58 14.13 7.10 23.63
N ASP A 59 14.22 5.77 23.59
CA ASP A 59 15.53 5.08 23.63
C ASP A 59 16.36 5.30 22.35
N GLY A 60 15.84 6.12 21.43
CA GLY A 60 16.44 6.54 20.17
C GLY A 60 16.21 5.56 19.02
N LYS A 61 15.48 4.46 19.25
CA LYS A 61 15.31 3.39 18.25
C LYS A 61 13.97 3.42 17.53
N PHE A 62 12.99 4.19 18.01
CA PHE A 62 11.67 4.29 17.38
C PHE A 62 11.44 5.71 16.86
N GLU A 63 11.14 5.83 15.58
CA GLU A 63 10.47 7.00 15.01
C GLU A 63 8.96 6.72 15.07
N TYR A 64 8.18 7.71 15.50
CA TYR A 64 6.74 7.57 15.67
C TYR A 64 6.01 8.88 15.39
N GLU A 65 4.75 8.76 15.03
CA GLU A 65 3.83 9.88 14.79
C GLU A 65 2.66 9.78 15.77
N VAL A 66 2.11 10.95 16.13
CA VAL A 66 0.94 11.10 16.99
C VAL A 66 -0.12 11.84 16.20
N ASP A 67 -1.27 11.23 16.03
CA ASP A 67 -2.41 11.82 15.35
C ASP A 67 -3.69 11.45 16.09
N ASP A 68 -4.46 12.44 16.51
CA ASP A 68 -5.73 12.28 17.24
C ASP A 68 -5.70 11.23 18.38
N GLY A 69 -4.62 11.22 19.16
CA GLY A 69 -4.42 10.24 20.25
C GLY A 69 -3.96 8.85 19.82
N SER A 70 -3.87 8.57 18.53
CA SER A 70 -3.21 7.39 17.98
C SER A 70 -1.70 7.59 17.92
N ILE A 71 -0.95 6.60 18.38
CA ILE A 71 0.51 6.55 18.31
C ILE A 71 0.90 5.45 17.33
N THR A 72 1.61 5.84 16.27
CA THR A 72 2.05 4.93 15.20
C THR A 72 3.57 4.89 15.14
N ILE A 73 4.17 3.71 15.30
CA ILE A 73 5.62 3.55 15.02
C ILE A 73 5.80 3.59 13.51
N THR A 74 6.54 4.57 13.00
CA THR A 74 6.83 4.72 11.56
C THR A 74 8.15 4.09 11.17
N LYS A 75 9.10 3.95 12.11
CA LYS A 75 10.38 3.28 11.85
C LYS A 75 11.05 2.76 13.12
N TYR A 76 11.72 1.62 13.00
CA TYR A 76 12.62 1.06 13.99
C TYR A 76 14.05 1.06 13.45
N THR A 77 14.96 1.67 14.17
CA THR A 77 16.39 1.81 13.81
C THR A 77 17.31 0.97 14.68
N GLY A 78 16.75 0.24 15.65
CA GLY A 78 17.53 -0.62 16.53
C GLY A 78 18.01 -1.90 15.85
N THR A 79 18.97 -2.57 16.49
CA THR A 79 19.59 -3.80 16.00
C THR A 79 19.36 -5.00 16.92
N ALA A 80 18.43 -4.88 17.87
CA ALA A 80 18.18 -5.90 18.88
C ALA A 80 17.56 -7.16 18.26
N ALA A 81 17.94 -8.33 18.77
CA ALA A 81 17.32 -9.59 18.37
C ALA A 81 15.88 -9.72 18.90
N SER A 82 15.56 -9.08 20.02
CA SER A 82 14.21 -9.08 20.58
C SER A 82 13.77 -7.65 20.83
N VAL A 83 12.55 -7.32 20.40
CA VAL A 83 11.95 -6.00 20.57
C VAL A 83 10.60 -6.12 21.25
N THR A 84 10.39 -5.32 22.28
CA THR A 84 9.07 -5.13 22.89
C THR A 84 8.55 -3.77 22.47
N ILE A 85 7.43 -3.75 21.75
CA ILE A 85 6.75 -2.50 21.41
C ILE A 85 6.11 -1.94 22.69
N PRO A 86 6.32 -0.65 23.02
CA PRO A 86 5.74 -0.07 24.23
C PRO A 86 4.21 -0.10 24.24
N HIS A 87 3.62 -0.63 25.31
CA HIS A 87 2.19 -0.48 25.61
C HIS A 87 1.79 1.00 25.57
N GLY A 88 0.72 1.31 24.83
CA GLY A 88 0.29 2.67 24.48
C GLY A 88 0.45 2.97 22.99
N VAL A 89 1.37 2.27 22.29
CA VAL A 89 1.42 2.29 20.82
C VAL A 89 0.14 1.65 20.28
N THR A 90 -0.55 2.36 19.38
CA THR A 90 -1.83 1.93 18.82
C THR A 90 -1.72 1.27 17.45
N SER A 91 -0.63 1.54 16.71
CA SER A 91 -0.45 1.05 15.36
C SER A 91 1.04 0.84 15.03
N ILE A 92 1.32 -0.13 14.17
CA ILE A 92 2.65 -0.33 13.57
C ILE A 92 2.56 0.14 12.13
N GLY A 93 3.30 1.18 11.78
CA GLY A 93 3.23 1.84 10.48
C GLY A 93 3.77 1.00 9.33
N MET A 94 3.54 1.50 8.11
CA MET A 94 4.08 0.92 6.88
C MET A 94 5.62 0.81 6.98
N LYS A 95 6.16 -0.37 6.66
CA LYS A 95 7.60 -0.67 6.69
C LYS A 95 8.32 -0.37 8.02
N ALA A 96 7.61 -0.20 9.14
CA ALA A 96 8.19 0.25 10.40
C ALA A 96 9.42 -0.56 10.86
N PHE A 97 9.39 -1.89 10.70
CA PHE A 97 10.48 -2.82 11.01
C PHE A 97 11.03 -3.48 9.74
N SER A 98 10.83 -2.89 8.57
CA SER A 98 11.26 -3.50 7.31
C SER A 98 12.77 -3.73 7.30
N GLY A 99 13.19 -4.96 6.96
CA GLY A 99 14.60 -5.30 6.83
C GLY A 99 15.36 -5.42 8.16
N CYS A 100 14.67 -5.55 9.30
CA CYS A 100 15.32 -5.83 10.59
C CYS A 100 15.88 -7.26 10.61
N GLU A 101 17.03 -7.47 9.96
CA GLU A 101 17.58 -8.81 9.71
C GLU A 101 17.99 -9.56 10.97
N ASN A 102 18.30 -8.86 12.07
CA ASN A 102 18.67 -9.47 13.35
C ASN A 102 17.47 -9.80 14.24
N LEU A 103 16.27 -9.26 13.96
CA LEU A 103 15.10 -9.40 14.81
C LEU A 103 14.59 -10.84 14.76
N THR A 104 14.70 -11.57 15.86
CA THR A 104 14.21 -12.96 16.03
C THR A 104 12.82 -13.04 16.63
N SER A 105 12.44 -12.06 17.46
CA SER A 105 11.12 -11.99 18.09
C SER A 105 10.66 -10.55 18.28
N VAL A 106 9.37 -10.30 18.12
CA VAL A 106 8.73 -9.04 18.50
C VAL A 106 7.53 -9.30 19.40
N THR A 107 7.44 -8.55 20.49
CA THR A 107 6.26 -8.52 21.38
C THR A 107 5.40 -7.32 21.00
N ILE A 108 4.20 -7.59 20.50
CA ILE A 108 3.21 -6.58 20.12
C ILE A 108 2.19 -6.48 21.26
N PRO A 109 2.01 -5.30 21.92
CA PRO A 109 1.08 -5.16 23.04
C PRO A 109 -0.38 -5.05 22.56
N ASP A 110 -1.31 -5.38 23.45
CA ASP A 110 -2.77 -5.34 23.20
C ASP A 110 -3.33 -3.92 22.97
N SER A 111 -2.50 -2.88 23.10
CA SER A 111 -2.86 -1.53 22.68
C SER A 111 -2.83 -1.37 21.15
N VAL A 112 -2.12 -2.26 20.43
CA VAL A 112 -1.98 -2.20 18.97
C VAL A 112 -3.24 -2.75 18.30
N THR A 113 -3.86 -1.96 17.45
CA THR A 113 -5.09 -2.30 16.72
C THR A 113 -4.86 -2.56 15.24
N SER A 114 -3.72 -2.11 14.68
CA SER A 114 -3.37 -2.29 13.28
C SER A 114 -1.88 -2.54 13.04
N ILE A 115 -1.58 -3.39 12.07
CA ILE A 115 -0.23 -3.66 11.57
C ILE A 115 -0.18 -3.25 10.09
N GLY A 116 0.68 -2.30 9.77
CA GLY A 116 0.76 -1.66 8.47
C GLY A 116 1.33 -2.53 7.36
N LEU A 117 1.15 -2.08 6.12
CA LEU A 117 1.67 -2.71 4.93
C LEU A 117 3.20 -2.87 5.01
N GLY A 118 3.69 -4.09 4.85
CA GLY A 118 5.11 -4.38 4.93
C GLY A 118 5.77 -4.12 6.29
N ALA A 119 5.01 -3.98 7.39
CA ALA A 119 5.53 -3.58 8.70
C ALA A 119 6.80 -4.33 9.13
N PHE A 120 6.87 -5.64 8.94
CA PHE A 120 8.01 -6.52 9.25
C PHE A 120 8.59 -7.20 8.00
N ILE A 121 8.37 -6.62 6.81
CA ILE A 121 8.80 -7.25 5.57
C ILE A 121 10.33 -7.45 5.56
N CYS A 122 10.79 -8.63 5.17
CA CYS A 122 12.21 -9.01 5.17
C CYS A 122 12.89 -9.00 6.57
N CYS A 123 12.15 -9.16 7.68
CA CYS A 123 12.74 -9.55 8.97
C CYS A 123 13.20 -11.01 8.93
N LYS A 124 14.35 -11.25 8.29
CA LYS A 124 14.82 -12.60 7.92
C LYS A 124 15.10 -13.51 9.11
N SER A 125 15.33 -12.98 10.31
CA SER A 125 15.54 -13.81 11.50
C SER A 125 14.27 -14.01 12.33
N LEU A 126 13.16 -13.36 11.98
CA LEU A 126 11.94 -13.38 12.78
C LEU A 126 11.26 -14.75 12.66
N THR A 127 11.33 -15.54 13.73
CA THR A 127 10.83 -16.93 13.76
C THR A 127 9.48 -17.07 14.44
N SER A 128 9.10 -16.11 15.29
CA SER A 128 7.83 -16.10 15.99
C SER A 128 7.31 -14.69 16.17
N VAL A 129 6.01 -14.52 16.01
CA VAL A 129 5.27 -13.32 16.39
C VAL A 129 3.94 -13.75 16.97
N THR A 130 3.56 -13.12 18.09
CA THR A 130 2.20 -13.22 18.62
C THR A 130 1.48 -11.95 18.22
N ILE A 131 0.40 -12.08 17.45
CA ILE A 131 -0.47 -10.97 17.08
C ILE A 131 -1.58 -10.90 18.14
N PRO A 132 -1.72 -9.79 18.88
CA PRO A 132 -2.70 -9.71 19.97
C PRO A 132 -4.13 -9.59 19.45
N ASP A 133 -5.10 -10.00 20.27
CA ASP A 133 -6.54 -10.00 19.94
C ASP A 133 -7.10 -8.60 19.67
N SER A 134 -6.37 -7.54 20.01
CA SER A 134 -6.73 -6.16 19.66
C SER A 134 -6.52 -5.84 18.18
N VAL A 135 -5.70 -6.59 17.44
CA VAL A 135 -5.37 -6.31 16.04
C VAL A 135 -6.53 -6.70 15.14
N THR A 136 -7.15 -5.71 14.51
CA THR A 136 -8.26 -5.93 13.58
C THR A 136 -7.82 -5.99 12.12
N THR A 137 -6.66 -5.40 11.81
CA THR A 137 -6.15 -5.26 10.43
C THR A 137 -4.66 -5.61 10.34
N ILE A 138 -4.31 -6.51 9.41
CA ILE A 138 -2.92 -6.83 9.06
C ILE A 138 -2.68 -6.50 7.59
N GLY A 139 -1.84 -5.51 7.35
CA GLY A 139 -1.51 -4.99 6.03
C GLY A 139 -0.86 -6.04 5.13
N GLY A 140 -0.97 -5.82 3.81
CA GLY A 140 -0.32 -6.68 2.83
C GLY A 140 1.19 -6.71 3.03
N PHE A 141 1.79 -7.89 2.84
CA PHE A 141 3.21 -8.15 3.10
C PHE A 141 3.71 -7.84 4.51
N ALA A 142 2.83 -7.64 5.51
CA ALA A 142 3.23 -7.22 6.85
C ALA A 142 4.29 -8.13 7.48
N PHE A 143 4.23 -9.44 7.26
CA PHE A 143 5.26 -10.42 7.65
C PHE A 143 5.84 -11.13 6.43
N GLY A 144 5.75 -10.51 5.26
CA GLY A 144 6.26 -11.08 4.02
C GLY A 144 7.77 -11.27 4.15
N PHE A 145 8.27 -12.40 3.70
CA PHE A 145 9.69 -12.73 3.68
C PHE A 145 10.33 -12.86 5.09
N CYS A 146 9.55 -13.16 6.13
CA CYS A 146 10.04 -13.57 7.45
C CYS A 146 10.38 -15.08 7.50
N ARG A 147 10.96 -15.57 8.60
CA ARG A 147 11.21 -17.02 8.85
C ARG A 147 10.28 -17.60 9.90
N LEU A 148 9.04 -17.08 9.97
CA LEU A 148 8.05 -17.53 10.93
C LEU A 148 7.85 -19.04 10.80
N ILE A 149 7.89 -19.75 11.92
CA ILE A 149 7.68 -21.21 11.97
C ILE A 149 6.18 -21.51 12.14
N SER A 150 5.53 -20.72 12.99
CA SER A 150 4.08 -20.71 13.18
C SER A 150 3.61 -19.26 13.38
N VAL A 151 2.34 -19.04 13.06
CA VAL A 151 1.63 -17.81 13.41
C VAL A 151 0.21 -18.17 13.81
N THR A 152 -0.28 -17.54 14.87
CA THR A 152 -1.69 -17.62 15.27
C THR A 152 -2.34 -16.32 14.84
N ILE A 153 -3.39 -16.43 14.02
CA ILE A 153 -4.22 -15.28 13.64
C ILE A 153 -5.32 -15.12 14.70
N PRO A 154 -5.45 -13.96 15.36
CA PRO A 154 -6.43 -13.78 16.42
C PRO A 154 -7.86 -13.71 15.86
N GLU A 155 -8.84 -14.06 16.69
CA GLU A 155 -10.27 -14.12 16.34
C GLU A 155 -10.86 -12.76 15.92
N SER A 156 -10.20 -11.65 16.26
CA SER A 156 -10.61 -10.30 15.86
C SER A 156 -10.23 -9.93 14.42
N VAL A 157 -9.34 -10.67 13.78
CA VAL A 157 -8.88 -10.37 12.41
C VAL A 157 -9.96 -10.79 11.42
N THR A 158 -10.45 -9.83 10.65
CA THR A 158 -11.44 -10.10 9.59
C THR A 158 -10.82 -10.27 8.22
N THR A 159 -9.61 -9.74 8.02
CA THR A 159 -8.91 -9.73 6.73
C THR A 159 -7.43 -10.03 6.91
N ILE A 160 -6.92 -11.04 6.19
CA ILE A 160 -5.48 -11.27 6.03
C ILE A 160 -5.07 -10.60 4.72
N GLY A 161 -4.18 -9.60 4.84
CA GLY A 161 -3.69 -8.87 3.69
C GLY A 161 -3.00 -9.72 2.62
N LYS A 162 -2.96 -9.17 1.41
CA LYS A 162 -2.24 -9.74 0.27
C LYS A 162 -0.76 -9.96 0.60
N GLY A 163 -0.24 -11.17 0.39
CA GLY A 163 1.17 -11.46 0.65
C GLY A 163 1.59 -11.37 2.11
N THR A 164 0.67 -11.25 3.08
CA THR A 164 0.98 -10.97 4.49
C THR A 164 2.02 -11.91 5.09
N PHE A 165 1.98 -13.20 4.79
CA PHE A 165 2.99 -14.21 5.15
C PHE A 165 3.67 -14.80 3.91
N GLY A 166 3.65 -14.07 2.79
CA GLY A 166 4.24 -14.51 1.54
C GLY A 166 5.73 -14.75 1.74
N PHE A 167 6.21 -15.89 1.27
CA PHE A 167 7.59 -16.36 1.36
C PHE A 167 8.10 -16.58 2.80
N CYS A 168 7.20 -16.79 3.76
CA CYS A 168 7.57 -17.38 5.04
C CYS A 168 7.90 -18.86 4.84
N THR A 169 9.06 -19.17 4.27
CA THR A 169 9.41 -20.53 3.82
C THR A 169 9.53 -21.56 4.94
N SER A 170 9.71 -21.10 6.18
CA SER A 170 9.73 -21.94 7.39
C SER A 170 8.34 -22.17 7.98
N LEU A 171 7.30 -21.51 7.48
CA LEU A 171 5.96 -21.57 8.06
C LEU A 171 5.32 -22.91 7.69
N THR A 172 5.22 -23.79 8.68
CA THR A 172 4.66 -25.14 8.50
C THR A 172 3.18 -25.21 8.85
N SER A 173 2.72 -24.32 9.74
CA SER A 173 1.33 -24.30 10.19
C SER A 173 0.84 -22.88 10.44
N VAL A 174 -0.40 -22.62 10.04
CA VAL A 174 -1.16 -21.43 10.44
C VAL A 174 -2.57 -21.84 10.81
N THR A 175 -3.07 -21.30 11.92
CA THR A 175 -4.49 -21.37 12.27
C THR A 175 -5.17 -20.08 11.85
N ILE A 176 -6.21 -20.20 11.02
CA ILE A 176 -7.01 -19.10 10.51
C ILE A 176 -8.43 -19.23 11.09
N PRO A 177 -8.89 -18.27 11.90
CA PRO A 177 -10.22 -18.32 12.52
C PRO A 177 -11.34 -18.03 11.51
N ASP A 178 -12.57 -18.42 11.88
CA ASP A 178 -13.79 -18.21 11.09
C ASP A 178 -14.11 -16.74 10.81
N SER A 179 -13.62 -15.84 11.67
CA SER A 179 -13.78 -14.40 11.52
C SER A 179 -13.06 -13.85 10.29
N VAL A 180 -12.05 -14.56 9.79
CA VAL A 180 -11.37 -14.19 8.55
C VAL A 180 -12.29 -14.47 7.37
N THR A 181 -12.82 -13.41 6.79
CA THR A 181 -13.75 -13.46 5.63
C THR A 181 -13.06 -13.11 4.32
N ASN A 182 -11.78 -12.71 4.37
CA ASN A 182 -10.99 -12.36 3.19
C ASN A 182 -9.51 -12.69 3.41
N ILE A 183 -8.93 -13.48 2.50
CA ILE A 183 -7.50 -13.78 2.45
C ILE A 183 -6.93 -13.28 1.13
N GLY A 184 -6.08 -12.26 1.21
CA GLY A 184 -5.56 -11.59 0.03
C GLY A 184 -4.69 -12.50 -0.86
N PRO A 185 -4.63 -12.25 -2.19
CA PRO A 185 -3.85 -13.06 -3.12
C PRO A 185 -2.40 -13.25 -2.66
N GLY A 186 -1.94 -14.50 -2.66
CA GLY A 186 -0.58 -14.85 -2.27
C GLY A 186 -0.22 -14.58 -0.80
N ALA A 187 -1.19 -14.38 0.11
CA ALA A 187 -1.00 -14.31 1.56
C ALA A 187 0.01 -15.34 2.11
N PHE A 188 0.06 -16.55 1.54
CA PHE A 188 1.03 -17.59 1.91
C PHE A 188 1.85 -18.09 0.71
N PHE A 189 2.00 -17.27 -0.33
CA PHE A 189 2.73 -17.65 -1.53
C PHE A 189 4.18 -18.03 -1.21
N GLY A 190 4.67 -19.18 -1.66
CA GLY A 190 6.05 -19.61 -1.38
C GLY A 190 6.25 -20.29 -0.01
N CYS A 191 5.20 -20.44 0.81
CA CYS A 191 5.24 -21.28 2.01
C CYS A 191 5.12 -22.77 1.61
N LYS A 192 6.23 -23.36 1.14
CA LYS A 192 6.27 -24.66 0.45
C LYS A 192 5.75 -25.85 1.28
N SER A 193 5.78 -25.77 2.61
CA SER A 193 5.40 -26.85 3.54
C SER A 193 4.20 -26.51 4.41
N LEU A 194 3.41 -25.49 4.03
CA LEU A 194 2.33 -24.98 4.86
C LEU A 194 1.12 -25.93 4.92
N THR A 195 0.61 -26.14 6.13
CA THR A 195 -0.75 -26.61 6.38
C THR A 195 -1.58 -25.50 6.99
N ILE A 196 -2.73 -25.21 6.39
CA ILE A 196 -3.73 -24.28 6.91
C ILE A 196 -4.72 -25.05 7.76
N TYR A 197 -4.92 -24.60 8.99
CA TYR A 197 -5.93 -25.09 9.91
C TYR A 197 -7.07 -24.09 9.99
N GLY A 198 -8.30 -24.58 9.87
CA GLY A 198 -9.52 -23.74 9.97
C GLY A 198 -10.77 -24.61 9.97
N LYS A 199 -11.95 -23.99 9.98
CA LYS A 199 -13.22 -24.73 9.89
C LYS A 199 -13.56 -25.13 8.46
N ALA A 200 -14.26 -26.24 8.29
CA ALA A 200 -14.84 -26.60 7.01
C ALA A 200 -15.84 -25.52 6.50
N GLY A 201 -15.74 -25.21 5.22
CA GLY A 201 -16.51 -24.17 4.53
C GLY A 201 -16.02 -22.74 4.76
N SER A 202 -14.93 -22.55 5.51
CA SER A 202 -14.36 -21.23 5.77
C SER A 202 -13.58 -20.67 4.57
N GLU A 203 -13.30 -19.37 4.61
CA GLU A 203 -12.43 -18.73 3.63
C GLU A 203 -11.02 -19.32 3.63
N ALA A 204 -10.55 -19.82 4.79
CA ALA A 204 -9.29 -20.53 4.90
C ALA A 204 -9.26 -21.81 4.04
N GLU A 205 -10.36 -22.56 4.01
CA GLU A 205 -10.48 -23.76 3.17
C GLU A 205 -10.52 -23.38 1.68
N ASN A 206 -11.28 -22.34 1.32
CA ASN A 206 -11.37 -21.86 -0.07
C ASN A 206 -9.99 -21.43 -0.59
N TYR A 207 -9.30 -20.58 0.17
CA TYR A 207 -7.96 -20.11 -0.17
C TYR A 207 -6.97 -21.26 -0.32
N ALA A 208 -7.00 -22.24 0.59
CA ALA A 208 -6.11 -23.39 0.53
C ALA A 208 -6.35 -24.21 -0.75
N LYS A 209 -7.61 -24.45 -1.12
CA LYS A 209 -7.99 -25.15 -2.36
C LYS A 209 -7.49 -24.42 -3.60
N GLU A 210 -7.74 -23.11 -3.71
CA GLU A 210 -7.34 -22.29 -4.85
C GLU A 210 -5.82 -22.27 -5.05
N ASN A 211 -5.06 -22.23 -3.96
CA ASN A 211 -3.61 -22.10 -3.98
C ASN A 211 -2.88 -23.45 -3.85
N LYS A 212 -3.61 -24.58 -3.84
CA LYS A 212 -3.07 -25.95 -3.69
C LYS A 212 -2.23 -26.12 -2.43
N ILE A 213 -2.69 -25.55 -1.33
CA ILE A 213 -2.08 -25.64 0.00
C ILE A 213 -2.82 -26.73 0.79
N ASN A 214 -2.11 -27.47 1.65
CA ASN A 214 -2.73 -28.47 2.52
C ASN A 214 -3.69 -27.80 3.50
N PHE A 215 -4.88 -28.37 3.69
CA PHE A 215 -5.88 -27.90 4.63
C PHE A 215 -6.26 -29.00 5.63
N GLN A 216 -6.41 -28.65 6.90
CA GLN A 216 -6.91 -29.55 7.95
C GLN A 216 -8.01 -28.87 8.76
N GLU A 217 -9.14 -29.58 8.94
CA GLU A 217 -10.27 -29.09 9.72
C GLU A 217 -9.96 -29.10 11.22
N GLN A 218 -10.22 -27.99 11.91
CA GLN A 218 -10.20 -27.96 13.37
C GLN A 218 -11.55 -28.38 13.94
N SER A 219 -11.58 -29.58 14.53
CA SER A 219 -12.73 -30.08 15.31
C SER A 219 -12.94 -29.19 16.55
N SER A 220 -14.20 -28.87 16.88
CA SER A 220 -14.60 -27.95 17.96
C SER A 220 -14.37 -28.47 19.40
N SER A 221 -13.32 -29.24 19.67
CA SER A 221 -12.97 -29.69 21.02
C SER A 221 -11.45 -29.69 21.22
N SER A 222 -10.99 -28.92 22.22
CA SER A 222 -9.61 -28.72 22.71
C SER A 222 -8.82 -27.57 22.05
N MET A 223 -8.88 -26.39 22.68
CA MET A 223 -7.80 -25.39 22.62
C MET A 223 -6.55 -25.97 23.30
N THR A 224 -5.68 -26.60 22.54
CA THR A 224 -4.26 -26.73 22.90
C THR A 224 -3.41 -26.40 21.68
N THR A 225 -2.46 -25.50 21.87
CA THR A 225 -1.47 -25.09 20.89
C THR A 225 -0.71 -26.30 20.33
N PRO A 226 -0.51 -26.42 19.00
CA PRO A 226 0.34 -27.47 18.45
C PRO A 226 1.79 -27.23 18.90
N THR A 227 2.35 -28.21 19.62
CA THR A 227 3.74 -28.26 20.03
C THR A 227 4.63 -28.41 18.79
N PRO A 228 5.73 -27.63 18.62
CA PRO A 228 6.65 -27.81 17.51
C PRO A 228 7.31 -29.20 17.60
N ALA A 229 7.28 -29.96 16.51
CA ALA A 229 8.09 -31.16 16.36
C ALA A 229 9.57 -30.74 16.28
N ASN A 230 10.36 -31.18 17.26
CA ASN A 230 11.79 -30.95 17.36
C ASN A 230 12.53 -31.92 16.42
N GLU A 231 12.90 -31.47 15.22
CA GLU A 231 13.86 -32.19 14.37
C GLU A 231 15.27 -31.66 14.60
N ALA A 232 16.19 -32.60 14.87
CA ALA A 232 17.60 -32.37 15.13
C ALA A 232 18.34 -31.79 13.90
N PRO A 233 19.43 -31.02 14.08
CA PRO A 233 20.15 -30.40 12.98
C PRO A 233 20.91 -31.47 12.15
N PRO A 234 21.04 -31.28 10.81
CA PRO A 234 21.81 -32.19 9.98
C PRO A 234 23.31 -32.07 10.30
N THR A 235 23.96 -33.23 10.37
CA THR A 235 25.39 -33.43 10.59
C THR A 235 26.23 -32.93 9.41
N GLU A 236 27.28 -32.17 9.70
CA GLU A 236 28.32 -31.78 8.75
C GLU A 236 29.14 -33.01 8.29
N GLU A 237 29.18 -33.26 6.99
CA GLU A 237 30.17 -34.15 6.37
C GLU A 237 31.39 -33.33 5.93
N THR A 238 32.57 -33.73 6.41
CA THR A 238 33.86 -33.14 6.09
C THR A 238 34.42 -33.78 4.82
N GLY A 239 34.53 -32.99 3.75
CA GLY A 239 35.14 -33.38 2.48
C GLY A 239 36.47 -32.68 2.24
N SER A 240 37.52 -33.47 2.00
CA SER A 240 38.93 -33.11 1.84
C SER A 240 39.23 -32.21 0.63
N VAL A 241 40.17 -31.27 0.82
CA VAL A 241 40.67 -30.31 -0.18
C VAL A 241 41.74 -30.95 -1.06
N THR A 242 41.56 -30.90 -2.38
CA THR A 242 42.66 -30.97 -3.37
C THR A 242 42.54 -29.80 -4.36
N HIS A 243 43.68 -29.26 -4.77
CA HIS A 243 43.82 -28.03 -5.56
C HIS A 243 43.64 -28.23 -7.08
N THR A 244 43.21 -27.14 -7.74
CA THR A 244 43.25 -26.73 -9.18
C THR A 244 42.04 -27.07 -10.07
N PRO A 245 41.72 -26.29 -11.14
CA PRO A 245 41.96 -24.86 -11.46
C PRO A 245 40.64 -24.04 -11.47
N GLU A 246 40.69 -22.72 -11.73
CA GLU A 246 39.55 -21.77 -11.65
C GLU A 246 38.19 -22.32 -12.13
N ASN A 247 37.23 -22.40 -11.19
CA ASN A 247 35.87 -22.87 -11.42
C ASN A 247 35.07 -21.79 -12.20
N PRO A 248 34.45 -22.09 -13.36
CA PRO A 248 33.62 -21.12 -14.06
C PRO A 248 32.44 -20.71 -13.17
N MET A 249 32.38 -19.41 -12.85
CA MET A 249 31.34 -18.79 -12.02
C MET A 249 29.93 -19.27 -12.41
N SER A 250 29.19 -19.79 -11.43
CA SER A 250 27.84 -20.31 -11.58
C SER A 250 26.85 -19.23 -12.05
N THR A 251 25.74 -19.62 -12.68
CA THR A 251 24.69 -18.70 -13.13
C THR A 251 24.17 -17.82 -11.99
N ARG A 252 24.14 -18.35 -10.76
CA ARG A 252 23.71 -17.62 -9.57
C ARG A 252 24.73 -16.57 -9.12
N GLU A 253 26.01 -16.92 -9.05
CA GLU A 253 27.08 -15.97 -8.72
C GLU A 253 27.16 -14.82 -9.73
N ARG A 254 26.87 -15.08 -11.01
CA ARG A 254 26.78 -14.04 -12.05
C ARG A 254 25.61 -13.07 -11.80
N LEU A 255 24.43 -13.60 -11.52
CA LEU A 255 23.24 -12.81 -11.19
C LEU A 255 23.47 -11.94 -9.96
N GLU A 256 24.00 -12.51 -8.89
CA GLU A 256 24.30 -11.80 -7.64
C GLU A 256 25.28 -10.64 -7.90
N LYS A 257 26.34 -10.87 -8.68
CA LYS A 257 27.30 -9.82 -9.07
C LYS A 257 26.69 -8.72 -9.93
N GLU A 258 25.74 -9.03 -10.81
CA GLU A 258 25.01 -8.03 -11.60
C GLU A 258 24.09 -7.17 -10.72
N LEU A 259 23.46 -7.79 -9.72
CA LEU A 259 22.55 -7.11 -8.79
C LEU A 259 23.31 -6.19 -7.84
N GLU A 260 24.42 -6.63 -7.25
CA GLU A 260 25.23 -5.88 -6.27
C GLU A 260 25.66 -4.49 -6.75
N ARG A 261 25.75 -4.28 -8.07
CA ARG A 261 26.19 -3.00 -8.63
C ARG A 261 25.19 -1.88 -8.40
N ASN A 262 23.91 -2.14 -8.63
CA ASN A 262 22.87 -1.09 -8.72
C ASN A 262 21.57 -1.47 -8.02
N PHE A 263 21.52 -2.59 -7.31
CA PHE A 263 20.31 -3.08 -6.66
C PHE A 263 20.61 -3.53 -5.25
N ARG A 264 19.73 -3.17 -4.32
CA ARG A 264 19.50 -4.00 -3.13
C ARG A 264 18.53 -5.09 -3.51
N TYR A 265 18.86 -6.29 -3.07
CA TYR A 265 18.08 -7.47 -3.39
C TYR A 265 18.06 -8.43 -2.21
N THR A 266 17.18 -9.41 -2.30
CA THR A 266 17.09 -10.49 -1.33
C THR A 266 16.77 -11.78 -2.07
N ILE A 267 17.46 -12.85 -1.70
CA ILE A 267 17.24 -14.19 -2.25
C ILE A 267 16.57 -15.06 -1.20
N ILE A 268 15.46 -15.69 -1.58
CA ILE A 268 14.66 -16.54 -0.69
C ILE A 268 14.28 -17.81 -1.45
N GLY A 269 14.89 -18.92 -1.06
CA GLY A 269 14.87 -20.15 -1.84
C GLY A 269 15.41 -19.90 -3.25
N ASP A 270 14.53 -20.05 -4.25
CA ASP A 270 14.83 -19.89 -5.68
C ASP A 270 14.40 -18.51 -6.22
N SER A 271 13.73 -17.69 -5.40
CA SER A 271 13.25 -16.37 -5.81
C SER A 271 14.26 -15.28 -5.50
N VAL A 272 14.44 -14.37 -6.46
CA VAL A 272 15.31 -13.20 -6.32
C VAL A 272 14.45 -11.94 -6.44
N MET A 273 14.38 -11.16 -5.37
CA MET A 273 13.59 -9.94 -5.30
C MET A 273 14.51 -8.72 -5.28
N ILE A 274 14.25 -7.75 -6.17
CA ILE A 274 14.82 -6.41 -6.03
C ILE A 274 14.01 -5.65 -4.98
N THR A 275 14.67 -5.14 -3.95
CA THR A 275 14.04 -4.32 -2.90
C THR A 275 14.26 -2.83 -3.10
N GLU A 276 15.35 -2.46 -3.77
CA GLU A 276 15.67 -1.06 -4.09
C GLU A 276 16.62 -1.03 -5.29
N TYR A 277 16.40 -0.11 -6.22
CA TYR A 277 17.34 0.28 -7.25
C TYR A 277 18.16 1.47 -6.72
N THR A 278 19.47 1.27 -6.61
CA THR A 278 20.43 2.25 -6.07
C THR A 278 21.20 2.98 -7.18
N GLY A 279 20.96 2.62 -8.45
CA GLY A 279 21.60 3.26 -9.59
C GLY A 279 20.97 4.59 -9.98
N THR A 280 21.62 5.30 -10.90
CA THR A 280 21.17 6.60 -11.42
C THR A 280 20.98 6.61 -12.94
N ALA A 281 21.14 5.46 -13.59
CA ALA A 281 21.07 5.34 -15.04
C ALA A 281 19.66 5.67 -15.58
N ALA A 282 19.63 6.33 -16.75
CA ALA A 282 18.38 6.64 -17.44
C ALA A 282 17.73 5.42 -18.08
N SER A 283 18.46 4.32 -18.27
CA SER A 283 17.94 3.06 -18.75
C SER A 283 18.45 1.92 -17.88
N VAL A 284 17.54 1.04 -17.48
CA VAL A 284 17.84 -0.10 -16.61
C VAL A 284 17.35 -1.38 -17.28
N THR A 285 18.21 -2.38 -17.35
CA THR A 285 17.81 -3.77 -17.63
C THR A 285 17.86 -4.52 -16.32
N ILE A 286 16.72 -5.06 -15.89
CA ILE A 286 16.66 -5.93 -14.72
C ILE A 286 17.28 -7.28 -15.12
N PRO A 287 18.26 -7.80 -14.34
CA PRO A 287 18.91 -9.07 -14.67
C PRO A 287 17.94 -10.25 -14.78
N HIS A 288 18.17 -11.13 -15.77
CA HIS A 288 17.44 -12.39 -15.88
C HIS A 288 17.68 -13.26 -14.64
N GLY A 289 16.60 -13.81 -14.08
CA GLY A 289 16.62 -14.56 -12.82
C GLY A 289 16.06 -13.77 -11.63
N VAL A 290 15.88 -12.46 -11.76
CA VAL A 290 14.99 -11.71 -10.88
C VAL A 290 13.56 -12.18 -11.11
N THR A 291 12.87 -12.57 -10.04
CA THR A 291 11.49 -13.07 -10.09
C THR A 291 10.48 -12.07 -9.56
N ILE A 292 10.90 -11.10 -8.77
CA ILE A 292 10.03 -10.14 -8.09
C ILE A 292 10.65 -8.74 -8.13
N ILE A 293 9.85 -7.75 -8.53
CA ILE A 293 10.16 -6.34 -8.29
C ILE A 293 9.41 -5.94 -7.03
N GLY A 294 10.14 -5.70 -5.94
CA GLY A 294 9.59 -5.45 -4.62
C GLY A 294 8.85 -4.13 -4.51
N MET A 295 8.23 -3.94 -3.35
CA MET A 295 7.52 -2.72 -3.00
C MET A 295 8.44 -1.50 -3.09
N GLU A 296 8.04 -0.51 -3.89
CA GLU A 296 8.78 0.75 -4.08
C GLU A 296 10.22 0.58 -4.60
N ALA A 297 10.55 -0.56 -5.22
CA ALA A 297 11.91 -0.88 -5.64
C ALA A 297 12.56 0.19 -6.53
N PHE A 298 11.81 0.89 -7.37
CA PHE A 298 12.26 1.99 -8.22
C PHE A 298 11.56 3.30 -7.89
N ARG A 299 11.00 3.46 -6.68
CA ARG A 299 10.26 4.66 -6.31
C ARG A 299 11.11 5.91 -6.49
N GLY A 300 10.55 6.93 -7.15
CA GLY A 300 11.18 8.24 -7.32
C GLY A 300 12.42 8.21 -8.22
N CYS A 301 12.60 7.20 -9.07
CA CYS A 301 13.69 7.18 -10.05
C CYS A 301 13.43 8.20 -11.16
N GLU A 302 13.56 9.49 -10.86
CA GLU A 302 13.17 10.60 -11.74
C GLU A 302 14.03 10.68 -13.01
N ASN A 303 15.22 10.08 -13.04
CA ASN A 303 16.06 10.00 -14.25
C ASN A 303 15.73 8.79 -15.14
N LEU A 304 14.98 7.80 -14.63
CA LEU A 304 14.70 6.56 -15.35
C LEU A 304 13.72 6.82 -16.50
N THR A 305 14.19 6.68 -17.74
CA THR A 305 13.40 6.88 -18.97
C THR A 305 12.85 5.59 -19.55
N SER A 306 13.52 4.46 -19.29
CA SER A 306 13.11 3.13 -19.74
C SER A 306 13.59 2.05 -18.77
N VAL A 307 12.75 1.04 -18.53
CA VAL A 307 13.11 -0.18 -17.82
C VAL A 307 12.76 -1.40 -18.67
N THR A 308 13.71 -2.33 -18.77
CA THR A 308 13.47 -3.66 -19.36
C THR A 308 13.25 -4.65 -18.23
N ILE A 309 12.05 -5.22 -18.17
CA ILE A 309 11.65 -6.23 -17.18
C ILE A 309 11.75 -7.60 -17.87
N PRO A 310 12.59 -8.55 -17.39
CA PRO A 310 12.75 -9.85 -18.03
C PRO A 310 11.58 -10.79 -17.72
N ASP A 311 11.37 -11.78 -18.59
CA ASP A 311 10.31 -12.81 -18.45
C ASP A 311 10.47 -13.73 -17.22
N SER A 312 11.56 -13.59 -16.45
CA SER A 312 11.67 -14.26 -15.15
C SER A 312 10.82 -13.59 -14.07
N VAL A 313 10.44 -12.32 -14.26
CA VAL A 313 9.65 -11.56 -13.28
C VAL A 313 8.19 -11.95 -13.37
N THR A 314 7.62 -12.42 -12.26
CA THR A 314 6.21 -12.81 -12.19
C THR A 314 5.34 -11.81 -11.43
N ASN A 315 5.96 -10.88 -10.70
CA ASN A 315 5.27 -9.96 -9.79
C ASN A 315 5.92 -8.56 -9.76
N ILE A 316 5.08 -7.54 -9.92
CA ILE A 316 5.44 -6.12 -9.74
C ILE A 316 4.73 -5.60 -8.49
N GLY A 317 5.51 -5.28 -7.46
CA GLY A 317 5.07 -4.91 -6.12
C GLY A 317 4.38 -3.54 -6.01
N PRO A 318 3.71 -3.25 -4.87
CA PRO A 318 3.05 -1.96 -4.66
C PRO A 318 4.04 -0.79 -4.79
N GLY A 319 3.66 0.23 -5.55
CA GLY A 319 4.50 1.41 -5.77
C GLY A 319 5.84 1.12 -6.46
N ALA A 320 6.04 -0.05 -7.07
CA ALA A 320 7.34 -0.49 -7.60
C ALA A 320 8.06 0.57 -8.44
N PHE A 321 7.35 1.32 -9.28
CA PHE A 321 7.86 2.41 -10.10
C PHE A 321 7.18 3.76 -9.79
N PHE A 322 6.60 3.91 -8.59
CA PHE A 322 5.91 5.13 -8.19
C PHE A 322 6.80 6.36 -8.37
N GLY A 323 6.33 7.39 -9.05
CA GLY A 323 7.07 8.63 -9.24
C GLY A 323 8.31 8.52 -10.13
N CYS A 324 8.42 7.50 -10.99
CA CYS A 324 9.41 7.48 -12.07
C CYS A 324 9.00 8.49 -13.17
N LYS A 325 9.06 9.79 -12.88
CA LYS A 325 8.45 10.86 -13.69
C LYS A 325 8.96 10.94 -15.14
N SER A 326 10.17 10.47 -15.41
CA SER A 326 10.76 10.44 -16.76
C SER A 326 10.48 9.15 -17.52
N LEU A 327 9.87 8.13 -16.91
CA LEU A 327 9.64 6.84 -17.53
C LEU A 327 8.64 7.00 -18.68
N THR A 328 9.10 6.78 -19.91
CA THR A 328 8.31 7.05 -21.13
C THR A 328 7.55 5.83 -21.64
N SER A 329 8.09 4.65 -21.40
CA SER A 329 7.53 3.36 -21.79
C SER A 329 7.93 2.28 -20.79
N VAL A 330 7.03 1.34 -20.53
CA VAL A 330 7.31 0.10 -19.84
C VAL A 330 6.71 -1.06 -20.64
N THR A 331 7.50 -2.12 -20.83
CA THR A 331 6.98 -3.39 -21.34
C THR A 331 6.79 -4.31 -20.15
N ILE A 332 5.55 -4.72 -19.90
CA ILE A 332 5.22 -5.69 -18.86
C ILE A 332 5.25 -7.07 -19.52
N PRO A 333 6.16 -7.99 -19.13
CA PRO A 333 6.30 -9.27 -19.82
C PRO A 333 5.15 -10.22 -19.50
N ASP A 334 4.92 -11.20 -20.40
CA ASP A 334 3.85 -12.21 -20.29
C ASP A 334 4.04 -13.20 -19.11
N SER A 335 5.12 -13.06 -18.35
CA SER A 335 5.32 -13.77 -17.10
C SER A 335 4.65 -13.08 -15.90
N VAL A 336 4.34 -11.79 -16.00
CA VAL A 336 3.74 -11.02 -14.91
C VAL A 336 2.28 -11.40 -14.76
N THR A 337 1.91 -11.89 -13.58
CA THR A 337 0.52 -12.27 -13.30
C THR A 337 -0.27 -11.15 -12.64
N SER A 338 0.41 -10.11 -12.14
CA SER A 338 -0.26 -9.05 -11.38
C SER A 338 0.51 -7.73 -11.31
N ILE A 339 -0.25 -6.63 -11.33
CA ILE A 339 0.23 -5.25 -11.20
C ILE A 339 -0.39 -4.65 -9.94
N LYS A 340 0.44 -4.31 -8.95
CA LYS A 340 -0.02 -3.93 -7.61
C LYS A 340 -0.37 -2.44 -7.51
N THR A 341 -0.95 -2.07 -6.36
CA THR A 341 -1.42 -0.71 -6.07
C THR A 341 -0.34 0.32 -6.38
N GLY A 342 -0.69 1.31 -7.20
CA GLY A 342 0.20 2.41 -7.55
C GLY A 342 1.51 2.02 -8.21
N ALA A 343 1.62 0.82 -8.79
CA ALA A 343 2.89 0.31 -9.35
C ALA A 343 3.56 1.30 -10.31
N PHE A 344 2.80 2.08 -11.08
CA PHE A 344 3.29 3.11 -11.99
C PHE A 344 2.64 4.48 -11.74
N THR A 345 2.08 4.73 -10.56
CA THR A 345 1.50 6.04 -10.22
C THR A 345 2.54 7.15 -10.34
N LEU A 346 2.13 8.33 -10.83
CA LEU A 346 3.03 9.49 -11.06
C LEU A 346 4.19 9.20 -12.03
N CYS A 347 4.06 8.22 -12.92
CA CYS A 347 4.93 8.11 -14.10
C CYS A 347 4.48 9.14 -15.17
N GLU A 348 4.69 10.42 -14.88
CA GLU A 348 4.14 11.56 -15.64
C GLU A 348 4.55 11.60 -17.12
N SER A 349 5.64 10.93 -17.50
CA SER A 349 6.08 10.83 -18.91
C SER A 349 5.60 9.58 -19.64
N LEU A 350 4.93 8.64 -18.95
CA LEU A 350 4.48 7.39 -19.54
C LEU A 350 3.38 7.68 -20.55
N THR A 351 3.55 7.25 -21.80
CA THR A 351 2.64 7.61 -22.91
C THR A 351 1.64 6.52 -23.26
N SER A 352 2.06 5.26 -23.14
CA SER A 352 1.22 4.08 -23.31
C SER A 352 1.74 2.91 -22.47
N VAL A 353 0.85 1.96 -22.20
CA VAL A 353 1.19 0.68 -21.54
C VAL A 353 0.33 -0.42 -22.14
N THR A 354 0.86 -1.65 -22.19
CA THR A 354 0.12 -2.84 -22.60
C THR A 354 0.02 -3.80 -21.42
N ILE A 355 -1.20 -4.25 -21.11
CA ILE A 355 -1.48 -5.30 -20.13
C ILE A 355 -1.40 -6.66 -20.84
N PRO A 356 -0.46 -7.54 -20.49
CA PRO A 356 -0.29 -8.84 -21.15
C PRO A 356 -1.39 -9.84 -20.77
N ASP A 357 -1.49 -10.94 -21.53
CA ASP A 357 -2.53 -11.98 -21.36
C ASP A 357 -2.50 -12.62 -19.96
N SER A 358 -1.31 -12.70 -19.37
CA SER A 358 -1.03 -13.33 -18.08
C SER A 358 -1.53 -12.54 -16.86
N VAL A 359 -1.81 -11.25 -17.00
CA VAL A 359 -2.23 -10.41 -15.87
C VAL A 359 -3.67 -10.73 -15.48
N THR A 360 -3.82 -11.36 -14.31
CA THR A 360 -5.12 -11.72 -13.72
C THR A 360 -5.59 -10.74 -12.66
N THR A 361 -4.69 -9.91 -12.12
CA THR A 361 -5.02 -8.93 -11.07
C THR A 361 -4.32 -7.59 -11.28
N ILE A 362 -5.10 -6.51 -11.19
CA ILE A 362 -4.65 -5.13 -11.16
C ILE A 362 -5.30 -4.48 -9.94
N ASP A 363 -4.49 -4.01 -8.99
CA ASP A 363 -5.01 -3.34 -7.79
C ASP A 363 -5.30 -1.85 -8.06
N SER A 364 -5.58 -1.07 -7.01
CA SER A 364 -6.01 0.33 -7.11
C SER A 364 -4.96 1.25 -7.76
N GLY A 365 -5.41 2.12 -8.68
CA GLY A 365 -4.63 3.20 -9.29
C GLY A 365 -3.27 2.77 -9.85
N PRO A 366 -3.16 1.71 -10.67
CA PRO A 366 -1.86 1.22 -11.14
C PRO A 366 -1.10 2.27 -11.98
N PHE A 367 -1.83 3.17 -12.65
CA PHE A 367 -1.32 4.23 -13.51
C PHE A 367 -1.92 5.60 -13.13
N GLY A 368 -2.31 5.78 -11.87
CA GLY A 368 -2.87 7.04 -11.41
C GLY A 368 -1.91 8.19 -11.64
N PHE A 369 -2.44 9.39 -11.94
CA PHE A 369 -1.63 10.61 -12.09
C PHE A 369 -0.57 10.56 -13.21
N CYS A 370 -0.67 9.61 -14.15
CA CYS A 370 0.19 9.56 -15.35
C CYS A 370 -0.31 10.57 -16.40
N SER A 371 0.07 11.84 -16.24
CA SER A 371 -0.48 12.98 -17.01
C SER A 371 -0.27 12.93 -18.53
N LYS A 372 0.72 12.19 -19.04
CA LYS A 372 0.93 11.98 -20.48
C LYS A 372 0.42 10.64 -21.01
N LEU A 373 -0.19 9.80 -20.17
CA LEU A 373 -0.70 8.50 -20.60
C LEU A 373 -1.92 8.73 -21.48
N THR A 374 -1.82 8.36 -22.75
CA THR A 374 -2.88 8.57 -23.75
C THR A 374 -3.75 7.34 -23.96
N GLU A 375 -3.20 6.16 -23.68
CA GLU A 375 -3.88 4.89 -23.90
C GLU A 375 -3.31 3.78 -23.00
N ILE A 376 -4.20 2.87 -22.60
CA ILE A 376 -3.86 1.59 -21.98
C ILE A 376 -4.38 0.51 -22.92
N ARG A 377 -3.48 -0.32 -23.43
CA ARG A 377 -3.82 -1.48 -24.27
C ARG A 377 -3.96 -2.72 -23.40
N VAL A 378 -4.77 -3.67 -23.84
CA VAL A 378 -4.86 -5.00 -23.25
C VAL A 378 -4.69 -6.02 -24.36
N SER A 379 -3.80 -7.00 -24.15
CA SER A 379 -3.55 -8.08 -25.10
C SER A 379 -4.83 -8.92 -25.31
N ALA A 380 -5.01 -9.42 -26.54
CA ALA A 380 -6.27 -10.02 -26.96
C ALA A 380 -6.65 -11.31 -26.23
N GLY A 381 -5.68 -12.00 -25.61
CA GLY A 381 -5.90 -13.21 -24.83
C GLY A 381 -6.18 -12.95 -23.35
N ASN A 382 -6.11 -11.70 -22.87
CA ASN A 382 -6.39 -11.40 -21.47
C ASN A 382 -7.90 -11.59 -21.17
N THR A 383 -8.22 -12.47 -20.22
CA THR A 383 -9.59 -12.81 -19.84
C THR A 383 -10.13 -12.01 -18.65
N HIS A 384 -9.29 -11.18 -18.00
CA HIS A 384 -9.62 -10.47 -16.77
C HIS A 384 -9.80 -8.96 -16.95
N PHE A 385 -9.18 -8.39 -17.97
CA PHE A 385 -9.21 -6.98 -18.29
C PHE A 385 -9.52 -6.76 -19.77
N LYS A 386 -9.95 -5.55 -20.09
CA LYS A 386 -10.11 -5.10 -21.47
C LYS A 386 -9.85 -3.61 -21.59
N SER A 387 -9.47 -3.20 -22.79
CA SER A 387 -9.37 -1.80 -23.16
C SER A 387 -10.50 -1.44 -24.12
N GLU A 388 -11.21 -0.36 -23.83
CA GLU A 388 -12.19 0.24 -24.72
C GLU A 388 -11.76 1.69 -24.98
N ASP A 389 -11.43 2.01 -26.23
CA ASP A 389 -10.89 3.33 -26.62
C ASP A 389 -9.68 3.77 -25.75
N GLY A 390 -8.82 2.82 -25.38
CA GLY A 390 -7.64 3.06 -24.54
C GLY A 390 -7.95 3.21 -23.05
N ILE A 391 -9.20 3.09 -22.61
CA ILE A 391 -9.62 3.13 -21.20
C ILE A 391 -9.68 1.70 -20.65
N LEU A 392 -9.09 1.49 -19.48
CA LEU A 392 -8.98 0.18 -18.86
C LEU A 392 -10.20 -0.16 -18.00
N PHE A 393 -10.77 -1.34 -18.25
CA PHE A 393 -11.85 -1.93 -17.47
C PHE A 393 -11.50 -3.36 -17.05
N THR A 394 -12.21 -3.89 -16.05
CA THR A 394 -12.34 -5.35 -15.90
C THR A 394 -13.05 -5.94 -17.12
N ALA A 395 -12.80 -7.22 -17.43
CA ALA A 395 -13.36 -7.89 -18.62
C ALA A 395 -14.90 -7.86 -18.63
N ASP A 396 -15.53 -8.00 -17.47
CA ASP A 396 -16.98 -7.88 -17.26
C ASP A 396 -17.52 -6.44 -17.31
N ARG A 397 -16.63 -5.44 -17.43
CA ARG A 397 -16.94 -4.00 -17.48
C ARG A 397 -17.63 -3.47 -16.21
N LYS A 398 -17.50 -4.17 -15.07
CA LYS A 398 -18.05 -3.76 -13.78
C LYS A 398 -17.19 -2.71 -13.08
N THR A 399 -15.89 -2.74 -13.29
CA THR A 399 -14.96 -1.74 -12.74
C THR A 399 -14.34 -0.94 -13.86
N LEU A 400 -14.47 0.39 -13.77
CA LEU A 400 -13.63 1.32 -14.53
C LEU A 400 -12.32 1.46 -13.76
N VAL A 401 -11.24 0.89 -14.29
CA VAL A 401 -9.97 0.77 -13.59
C VAL A 401 -9.15 2.04 -13.75
N GLN A 402 -8.99 2.53 -14.99
CA GLN A 402 -8.19 3.71 -15.28
C GLN A 402 -8.58 4.37 -16.60
N VAL A 403 -8.89 5.67 -16.54
CA VAL A 403 -8.89 6.59 -17.66
C VAL A 403 -7.48 7.19 -17.80
N PRO A 404 -6.86 7.13 -18.99
CA PRO A 404 -5.60 7.81 -19.24
C PRO A 404 -5.76 9.33 -19.18
N ALA A 405 -5.09 10.00 -18.23
CA ALA A 405 -5.17 11.44 -18.05
C ALA A 405 -4.73 12.24 -19.30
N GLY A 406 -3.70 11.76 -19.98
CA GLY A 406 -3.18 12.33 -21.22
C GLY A 406 -4.11 12.13 -22.44
N LYS A 407 -5.18 11.34 -22.33
CA LYS A 407 -6.22 11.26 -23.38
C LYS A 407 -6.94 12.59 -23.56
N GLY A 408 -6.90 13.48 -22.56
CA GLY A 408 -7.40 14.85 -22.68
C GLY A 408 -8.92 14.93 -22.87
N LEU A 409 -9.67 14.00 -22.27
CA LEU A 409 -11.12 14.01 -22.29
C LEU A 409 -11.65 15.26 -21.58
N THR A 410 -12.53 16.01 -22.25
CA THR A 410 -13.24 17.16 -21.64
C THR A 410 -14.55 16.75 -20.99
N GLU A 411 -15.18 15.71 -21.52
CA GLU A 411 -16.38 15.09 -20.98
C GLU A 411 -16.27 13.57 -21.07
N TYR A 412 -16.93 12.87 -20.15
CA TYR A 412 -16.99 11.42 -20.20
C TYR A 412 -18.28 10.89 -19.56
N THR A 413 -18.95 9.97 -20.25
CA THR A 413 -20.08 9.22 -19.72
C THR A 413 -19.60 7.83 -19.34
N ILE A 414 -19.61 7.53 -18.04
CA ILE A 414 -19.26 6.20 -17.54
C ILE A 414 -20.36 5.22 -18.01
N PRO A 415 -20.00 4.04 -18.58
CA PRO A 415 -21.00 3.11 -19.07
C PRO A 415 -21.89 2.52 -17.96
N ASP A 416 -23.19 2.31 -18.26
CA ASP A 416 -24.21 1.76 -17.33
C ASP A 416 -23.91 0.34 -16.80
N SER A 417 -22.90 -0.34 -17.35
CA SER A 417 -22.45 -1.63 -16.82
C SER A 417 -21.58 -1.49 -15.56
N VAL A 418 -20.95 -0.32 -15.38
CA VAL A 418 -19.97 -0.04 -14.33
C VAL A 418 -20.67 0.13 -12.99
N THR A 419 -20.23 -0.64 -12.00
CA THR A 419 -20.71 -0.57 -10.61
C THR A 419 -19.68 0.06 -9.68
N THR A 420 -18.41 0.11 -10.10
CA THR A 420 -17.31 0.66 -9.30
C THR A 420 -16.40 1.55 -10.13
N ILE A 421 -16.17 2.77 -9.64
CA ILE A 421 -15.10 3.64 -10.12
C ILE A 421 -13.85 3.33 -9.31
N GLY A 422 -12.81 2.84 -9.99
CA GLY A 422 -11.53 2.45 -9.39
C GLY A 422 -10.82 3.60 -8.67
N GLY A 423 -9.92 3.25 -7.75
CA GLY A 423 -9.13 4.28 -7.07
C GLY A 423 -8.18 4.96 -8.05
N SER A 424 -8.08 6.27 -7.97
CA SER A 424 -7.36 7.12 -8.94
C SER A 424 -7.76 6.92 -10.41
N ALA A 425 -8.95 6.38 -10.69
CA ALA A 425 -9.39 6.05 -12.04
C ALA A 425 -9.35 7.23 -13.02
N PHE A 426 -9.65 8.44 -12.57
CA PHE A 426 -9.55 9.70 -13.31
C PHE A 426 -8.46 10.62 -12.73
N GLY A 427 -7.53 10.09 -11.94
CA GLY A 427 -6.48 10.88 -11.29
C GLY A 427 -5.70 11.75 -12.29
N CYS A 428 -5.65 13.07 -12.07
CA CYS A 428 -5.10 14.07 -12.98
C CYS A 428 -5.73 14.15 -14.38
N CYS A 429 -7.01 13.79 -14.55
CA CYS A 429 -7.74 14.16 -15.76
C CYS A 429 -8.03 15.67 -15.78
N GLU A 430 -6.98 16.49 -15.91
CA GLU A 430 -7.02 17.95 -15.76
C GLU A 430 -7.87 18.65 -16.81
N SER A 431 -8.15 17.99 -17.95
CA SER A 431 -9.03 18.52 -19.00
C SER A 431 -10.51 18.24 -18.76
N LEU A 432 -10.86 17.32 -17.85
CA LEU A 432 -12.22 16.86 -17.63
C LEU A 432 -13.05 17.96 -16.95
N THR A 433 -14.04 18.50 -17.67
CA THR A 433 -14.94 19.55 -17.17
C THR A 433 -16.25 19.01 -16.60
N SER A 434 -16.67 17.83 -17.06
CA SER A 434 -17.90 17.15 -16.63
C SER A 434 -17.77 15.63 -16.76
N VAL A 435 -18.40 14.92 -15.84
CA VAL A 435 -18.54 13.46 -15.88
C VAL A 435 -19.98 13.06 -15.59
N THR A 436 -20.50 12.10 -16.36
CA THR A 436 -21.79 11.47 -16.08
C THR A 436 -21.53 10.13 -15.40
N ILE A 437 -22.02 9.99 -14.17
CA ILE A 437 -21.94 8.76 -13.37
C ILE A 437 -23.33 8.09 -13.43
N PRO A 438 -23.45 6.86 -13.95
CA PRO A 438 -24.74 6.17 -14.09
C PRO A 438 -25.23 5.59 -12.75
N ASP A 439 -26.53 5.36 -12.66
CA ASP A 439 -27.22 4.77 -11.49
C ASP A 439 -26.81 3.32 -11.18
N SER A 440 -25.97 2.72 -12.01
CA SER A 440 -25.36 1.42 -11.73
C SER A 440 -24.19 1.53 -10.74
N VAL A 441 -23.58 2.71 -10.58
CA VAL A 441 -22.40 2.90 -9.73
C VAL A 441 -22.81 2.93 -8.26
N THR A 442 -22.24 2.02 -7.47
CA THR A 442 -22.48 1.94 -6.01
C THR A 442 -21.30 2.48 -5.20
N THR A 443 -20.10 2.53 -5.81
CA THR A 443 -18.86 2.83 -5.11
C THR A 443 -17.95 3.73 -5.93
N ILE A 444 -17.51 4.84 -5.32
CA ILE A 444 -16.45 5.73 -5.83
C ILE A 444 -15.24 5.56 -4.91
N ARG A 445 -14.16 4.95 -5.41
CA ARG A 445 -12.99 4.62 -4.57
C ARG A 445 -12.07 5.82 -4.32
N GLU A 446 -11.10 5.59 -3.44
CA GLU A 446 -10.10 6.57 -3.03
C GLU A 446 -9.42 7.27 -4.22
N GLY A 447 -9.36 8.59 -4.19
CA GLY A 447 -8.70 9.40 -5.21
C GLY A 447 -9.32 9.33 -6.61
N ALA A 448 -10.50 8.74 -6.80
CA ALA A 448 -11.08 8.43 -8.11
C ALA A 448 -11.04 9.61 -9.10
N PHE A 449 -11.31 10.84 -8.68
CA PHE A 449 -11.28 12.08 -9.46
C PHE A 449 -10.25 13.09 -8.92
N SER A 450 -9.26 12.64 -8.14
CA SER A 450 -8.25 13.54 -7.58
C SER A 450 -7.52 14.31 -8.69
N CYS A 451 -7.27 15.60 -8.46
CA CYS A 451 -6.63 16.50 -9.42
C CYS A 451 -7.36 16.64 -10.77
N CYS A 452 -8.67 16.39 -10.83
CA CYS A 452 -9.51 16.81 -11.96
C CYS A 452 -9.74 18.33 -11.88
N THR A 453 -8.69 19.11 -12.10
CA THR A 453 -8.65 20.55 -11.80
C THR A 453 -9.65 21.40 -12.60
N SER A 454 -10.14 20.90 -13.74
CA SER A 454 -11.17 21.56 -14.56
C SER A 454 -12.61 21.08 -14.27
N LEU A 455 -12.80 20.08 -13.43
CA LEU A 455 -14.14 19.51 -13.15
C LEU A 455 -14.99 20.55 -12.41
N THR A 456 -16.14 20.91 -12.96
CA THR A 456 -16.92 22.06 -12.48
C THR A 456 -18.09 21.69 -11.58
N PHE A 457 -18.75 20.58 -11.88
CA PHE A 457 -19.83 20.02 -11.07
C PHE A 457 -19.86 18.49 -11.18
N VAL A 458 -20.44 17.84 -10.17
CA VAL A 458 -20.70 16.39 -10.17
C VAL A 458 -22.05 16.12 -9.54
N THR A 459 -22.81 15.20 -10.14
CA THR A 459 -24.00 14.61 -9.53
C THR A 459 -23.66 13.18 -9.14
N ILE A 460 -23.76 12.87 -7.85
CA ILE A 460 -23.60 11.52 -7.33
C ILE A 460 -24.97 10.83 -7.41
N PRO A 461 -25.10 9.66 -8.07
CA PRO A 461 -26.38 8.98 -8.20
C PRO A 461 -26.82 8.31 -6.90
N ASP A 462 -28.13 8.12 -6.73
CA ASP A 462 -28.78 7.55 -5.52
C ASP A 462 -28.36 6.10 -5.21
N SER A 463 -27.68 5.45 -6.14
CA SER A 463 -27.09 4.12 -5.97
C SER A 463 -25.79 4.13 -5.17
N VAL A 464 -25.10 5.28 -5.07
CA VAL A 464 -23.80 5.36 -4.39
C VAL A 464 -23.99 5.33 -2.88
N THR A 465 -23.25 4.43 -2.23
CA THR A 465 -23.22 4.33 -0.75
C THR A 465 -21.94 4.87 -0.15
N THR A 466 -20.85 4.92 -0.95
CA THR A 466 -19.51 5.25 -0.47
C THR A 466 -18.75 6.14 -1.44
N ILE A 467 -18.24 7.26 -0.91
CA ILE A 467 -17.26 8.14 -1.54
C ILE A 467 -15.93 7.96 -0.80
N GLY A 468 -14.89 7.49 -1.48
CA GLY A 468 -13.59 7.21 -0.88
C GLY A 468 -12.83 8.47 -0.43
N GLY A 469 -11.77 8.25 0.36
CA GLY A 469 -10.86 9.31 0.77
C GLY A 469 -10.22 10.00 -0.44
N VAL A 470 -9.95 11.30 -0.33
CA VAL A 470 -9.38 12.14 -1.41
C VAL A 470 -10.06 12.02 -2.79
N ALA A 471 -11.30 11.49 -2.87
CA ALA A 471 -11.95 11.12 -4.14
C ALA A 471 -12.06 12.28 -5.13
N PHE A 472 -12.31 13.50 -4.66
CA PHE A 472 -12.37 14.73 -5.45
C PHE A 472 -11.35 15.76 -4.95
N ASN A 473 -10.30 15.34 -4.25
CA ASN A 473 -9.26 16.23 -3.77
C ASN A 473 -8.63 17.03 -4.92
N LEU A 474 -8.31 18.30 -4.68
CA LEU A 474 -7.71 19.21 -5.68
C LEU A 474 -8.57 19.41 -6.94
N CYS A 475 -9.89 19.19 -6.88
CA CYS A 475 -10.81 19.63 -7.94
C CYS A 475 -11.04 21.14 -7.84
N LEU A 476 -10.03 21.93 -8.21
CA LEU A 476 -9.96 23.39 -7.97
C LEU A 476 -11.12 24.19 -8.61
N SER A 477 -11.71 23.66 -9.69
CA SER A 477 -12.84 24.28 -10.39
C SER A 477 -14.22 23.79 -9.91
N LEU A 478 -14.26 22.85 -8.97
CA LEU A 478 -15.50 22.23 -8.53
C LEU A 478 -16.30 23.20 -7.68
N THR A 479 -17.46 23.59 -8.19
CA THR A 479 -18.33 24.60 -7.57
C THR A 479 -19.55 24.00 -6.90
N SER A 480 -20.03 22.84 -7.39
CA SER A 480 -21.19 22.17 -6.82
C SER A 480 -21.08 20.66 -6.92
N VAL A 481 -21.44 19.98 -5.83
CA VAL A 481 -21.67 18.52 -5.83
C VAL A 481 -23.02 18.24 -5.20
N THR A 482 -23.86 17.43 -5.86
CA THR A 482 -25.06 16.87 -5.23
C THR A 482 -24.75 15.49 -4.69
N ILE A 483 -24.93 15.28 -3.39
CA ILE A 483 -24.69 14.02 -2.68
C ILE A 483 -26.03 13.51 -2.12
N PRO A 484 -26.49 12.31 -2.51
CA PRO A 484 -27.77 11.75 -2.07
C PRO A 484 -27.71 11.15 -0.67
N GLU A 485 -28.87 10.87 -0.07
CA GLU A 485 -28.98 10.29 1.28
C GLU A 485 -28.49 8.85 1.39
N SER A 486 -28.35 8.16 0.24
CA SER A 486 -27.79 6.82 0.15
C SER A 486 -26.31 6.78 0.52
N VAL A 487 -25.59 7.90 0.40
CA VAL A 487 -24.18 8.00 0.78
C VAL A 487 -24.09 8.00 2.30
N THR A 488 -23.65 6.88 2.87
CA THR A 488 -23.45 6.70 4.32
C THR A 488 -22.00 6.90 4.74
N THR A 489 -21.08 7.02 3.79
CA THR A 489 -19.65 7.16 4.07
C THR A 489 -18.99 8.11 3.07
N ILE A 490 -18.40 9.19 3.60
CA ILE A 490 -17.53 10.11 2.84
C ILE A 490 -16.14 10.05 3.47
N GLY A 491 -15.16 9.62 2.69
CA GLY A 491 -13.80 9.42 3.17
C GLY A 491 -13.08 10.72 3.52
N GLU A 492 -12.02 10.57 4.30
CA GLU A 492 -11.18 11.69 4.73
C GLU A 492 -10.68 12.50 3.52
N ARG A 493 -10.69 13.83 3.63
CA ARG A 493 -10.20 14.76 2.60
C ARG A 493 -10.85 14.58 1.21
N ALA A 494 -12.01 13.90 1.11
CA ALA A 494 -12.70 13.64 -0.15
C ALA A 494 -12.88 14.88 -1.05
N PHE A 495 -13.13 16.05 -0.48
CA PHE A 495 -13.26 17.32 -1.21
C PHE A 495 -12.25 18.38 -0.75
N GLU A 496 -11.10 17.96 -0.22
CA GLU A 496 -10.06 18.90 0.19
C GLU A 496 -9.51 19.69 -1.02
N GLU A 497 -9.13 20.95 -0.79
CA GLU A 497 -8.71 21.91 -1.82
C GLU A 497 -9.80 22.24 -2.87
N CYS A 498 -11.06 21.85 -2.65
CA CYS A 498 -12.20 22.29 -3.45
C CYS A 498 -12.70 23.67 -2.96
N ASN A 499 -11.86 24.69 -3.12
CA ASN A 499 -12.00 26.00 -2.46
C ASN A 499 -13.27 26.81 -2.83
N ARG A 500 -14.05 26.37 -3.81
CA ARG A 500 -15.27 27.03 -4.30
C ARG A 500 -16.53 26.17 -4.13
N LEU A 501 -16.39 25.02 -3.47
CA LEU A 501 -17.43 23.99 -3.42
C LEU A 501 -18.61 24.40 -2.53
N THR A 502 -19.81 24.21 -3.07
CA THR A 502 -21.05 24.05 -2.30
C THR A 502 -21.52 22.60 -2.41
N ILE A 503 -21.67 21.92 -1.28
CA ILE A 503 -22.26 20.59 -1.20
C ILE A 503 -23.78 20.73 -1.07
N TYR A 504 -24.50 20.00 -1.91
CA TYR A 504 -25.96 19.90 -1.89
C TYR A 504 -26.37 18.52 -1.39
N GLY A 505 -27.29 18.45 -0.43
CA GLY A 505 -27.81 17.17 0.08
C GLY A 505 -29.01 17.36 1.00
N LYS A 506 -29.55 16.25 1.51
CA LYS A 506 -30.68 16.28 2.46
C LYS A 506 -30.21 16.74 3.84
N ALA A 507 -31.07 17.44 4.58
CA ALA A 507 -30.82 17.75 5.99
C ALA A 507 -30.70 16.46 6.82
N GLY A 508 -29.72 16.41 7.73
CA GLY A 508 -29.37 15.24 8.55
C GLY A 508 -28.55 14.18 7.81
N SER A 509 -28.19 14.39 6.54
CA SER A 509 -27.40 13.42 5.77
C SER A 509 -25.91 13.45 6.15
N GLU A 510 -25.21 12.39 5.75
CA GLU A 510 -23.75 12.31 5.83
C GLU A 510 -23.06 13.49 5.10
N ALA A 511 -23.64 13.97 4.01
CA ALA A 511 -23.15 15.13 3.28
C ALA A 511 -23.17 16.41 4.13
N GLU A 512 -24.22 16.62 4.93
CA GLU A 512 -24.30 17.75 5.85
C GLU A 512 -23.26 17.61 6.98
N ARG A 513 -23.11 16.39 7.52
CA ARG A 513 -22.12 16.10 8.58
C ARG A 513 -20.71 16.40 8.11
N TYR A 514 -20.33 15.86 6.95
CA TYR A 514 -19.02 16.09 6.35
C TYR A 514 -18.77 17.58 6.08
N ALA A 515 -19.74 18.28 5.50
CA ALA A 515 -19.60 19.70 5.19
C ALA A 515 -19.36 20.55 6.45
N LYS A 516 -20.06 20.24 7.56
CA LYS A 516 -19.84 20.89 8.85
C LYS A 516 -18.45 20.61 9.41
N GLU A 517 -18.02 19.35 9.40
CA GLU A 517 -16.71 18.93 9.89
C GLU A 517 -15.56 19.62 9.15
N LYS A 518 -15.66 19.73 7.82
CA LYS A 518 -14.60 20.31 6.97
C LYS A 518 -14.78 21.81 6.69
N GLY A 519 -15.76 22.48 7.32
CA GLY A 519 -16.05 23.90 7.08
C GLY A 519 -16.44 24.23 5.63
N THR A 520 -16.96 23.25 4.89
CA THR A 520 -17.41 23.42 3.49
C THR A 520 -18.85 23.94 3.44
N LYS A 521 -19.17 24.79 2.47
CA LYS A 521 -20.53 25.34 2.34
C LYS A 521 -21.53 24.22 2.00
N PHE A 522 -22.65 24.18 2.73
CA PHE A 522 -23.74 23.21 2.53
C PHE A 522 -25.06 23.90 2.18
N GLN A 523 -25.86 23.31 1.29
CA GLN A 523 -27.22 23.74 0.98
C GLN A 523 -28.17 22.54 0.92
N VAL A 524 -29.35 22.70 1.53
CA VAL A 524 -30.40 21.68 1.49
C VAL A 524 -30.99 21.63 0.08
N LYS A 525 -31.16 20.43 -0.47
CA LYS A 525 -31.78 20.18 -1.76
C LYS A 525 -32.87 19.11 -1.66
#